data_AF-A0A931N671-F1
#
_entry.id   AF-A0A931N671-F1
#
_cell.length_a   1.000
_cell.length_b   1.000
_cell.length_c   1.000
_cell.angle_alpha   90.00
_cell.angle_beta   90.00
_cell.angle_gamma   90.00
#
_symmetry.space_group_name_H-M   'P 1'
#
loop_
_entity.id
_entity.type
_entity.pdbx_description
1 polymer ?
#
loop_
_entity_poly.entity_id
_entity_poly.type
_entity_poly.pdbx_seq_one_letter_code
_entity_poly.pdbx_strand_id
1 'polypeptide(L)'
;MIVVRRKYPRWWFDWNVALLGLQSRIAAYLYLLREEYPSTDEQQAVRLAVRYPDASRDLSRWLPLVKWLLAIPHLIVLSVLSAASIVTVVLSWFAVVCTGRYPRSLFDFHVGVLRWHYRVIAYAFLLVTDDYPPFRLAA
;
A
#
# COMPACT_ATOMS: atom_id res chain seq x y z
N MET A 1 -16.40 -18.13 -0.10
CA MET A 1 -17.57 -17.29 0.22
C MET A 1 -17.85 -16.23 -0.86
N ILE A 2 -16.84 -15.56 -1.43
CA ILE A 2 -16.98 -14.73 -2.65
C ILE A 2 -17.33 -15.59 -3.88
N VAL A 3 -16.59 -16.70 -4.06
CA VAL A 3 -16.77 -17.66 -5.18
C VAL A 3 -18.15 -18.37 -5.15
N VAL A 4 -18.71 -18.57 -3.96
CA VAL A 4 -19.94 -19.37 -3.74
C VAL A 4 -21.17 -18.51 -3.44
N ARG A 5 -21.02 -17.40 -2.69
CA ARG A 5 -22.12 -16.56 -2.20
C ARG A 5 -22.07 -15.09 -2.69
N ARG A 6 -21.11 -14.72 -3.56
CA ARG A 6 -20.91 -13.33 -4.08
C ARG A 6 -20.92 -12.24 -2.99
N LYS A 7 -20.53 -12.59 -1.77
CA LYS A 7 -20.52 -11.69 -0.62
C LYS A 7 -19.09 -11.56 -0.14
N TYR A 8 -18.54 -10.36 -0.26
CA TYR A 8 -17.28 -10.01 0.39
C TYR A 8 -17.59 -9.78 1.88
N PRO A 9 -16.98 -10.55 2.81
CA PRO A 9 -17.28 -10.39 4.22
C PRO A 9 -16.87 -8.99 4.68
N ARG A 10 -17.81 -8.23 5.26
CA ARG A 10 -17.53 -6.87 5.78
C ARG A 10 -16.40 -6.88 6.81
N TRP A 11 -16.45 -7.80 7.77
CA TRP A 11 -15.40 -7.93 8.79
C TRP A 11 -14.00 -8.15 8.18
N TRP A 12 -13.90 -8.90 7.08
CA TRP A 12 -12.63 -9.16 6.40
C TRP A 12 -12.15 -7.90 5.65
N PHE A 13 -13.05 -7.18 5.00
CA PHE A 13 -12.76 -5.88 4.39
C PHE A 13 -12.24 -4.88 5.43
N ASP A 14 -13.02 -4.70 6.50
CA ASP A 14 -12.74 -3.74 7.56
C ASP A 14 -11.40 -4.08 8.23
N TRP A 15 -11.11 -5.36 8.45
CA TRP A 15 -9.82 -5.83 8.96
C TRP A 15 -8.66 -5.49 8.01
N ASN A 16 -8.81 -5.74 6.71
CA ASN A 16 -7.77 -5.40 5.73
C ASN A 16 -7.56 -3.88 5.63
N VAL A 17 -8.62 -3.07 5.61
CA VAL A 17 -8.52 -1.60 5.59
C VAL A 17 -7.84 -1.08 6.86
N ALA A 18 -8.21 -1.61 8.03
CA ALA A 18 -7.57 -1.26 9.29
C ALA A 18 -6.08 -1.63 9.30
N LEU A 19 -5.74 -2.84 8.85
CA LEU A 19 -4.35 -3.30 8.75
C LEU A 19 -3.53 -2.43 7.80
N LEU A 20 -4.06 -2.08 6.63
CA LEU A 20 -3.39 -1.22 5.67
C LEU A 20 -3.23 0.21 6.19
N GLY A 21 -4.21 0.71 6.95
CA GLY A 21 -4.12 1.97 7.66
C GLY A 21 -2.95 1.95 8.66
N LEU A 22 -2.84 0.90 9.47
CA LEU A 22 -1.73 0.75 10.41
C LEU A 22 -0.38 0.63 9.67
N GLN A 23 -0.30 -0.21 8.63
CA GLN A 23 0.90 -0.38 7.83
C GLN A 23 1.34 0.94 7.18
N SER A 24 0.40 1.78 6.74
CA SER A 24 0.69 3.10 6.17
C SER A 24 1.32 4.06 7.16
N ARG A 25 0.85 4.04 8.42
CA ARG A 25 1.41 4.86 9.51
C ARG A 25 2.79 4.36 9.90
N ILE A 26 2.96 3.04 10.05
CA ILE A 26 4.26 2.42 10.34
C ILE A 26 5.25 2.75 9.23
N ALA A 27 4.87 2.61 7.96
CA ALA A 27 5.76 2.92 6.84
C ALA A 27 6.12 4.41 6.79
N ALA A 28 5.15 5.31 7.04
CA ALA A 28 5.42 6.75 7.10
C ALA A 28 6.41 7.12 8.22
N TYR A 29 6.29 6.46 9.38
CA TYR A 29 7.21 6.64 10.51
C TYR A 29 8.61 6.06 10.20
N LEU A 30 8.68 4.82 9.70
CA LEU A 30 9.96 4.17 9.36
C LEU A 30 10.71 4.87 8.23
N TYR A 31 9.97 5.43 7.26
CA TYR A 31 10.56 6.23 6.19
C TYR A 31 10.89 7.66 6.61
N LEU A 32 10.69 8.01 7.89
CA LEU A 32 10.92 9.35 8.44
C LEU A 32 10.12 10.44 7.69
N LEU A 33 9.01 10.06 7.06
CA LEU A 33 8.09 10.99 6.41
C LEU A 33 7.25 11.75 7.46
N ARG A 34 7.09 11.15 8.64
CA ARG A 34 6.34 11.66 9.79
C ARG A 34 7.11 11.32 11.06
N GLU A 35 7.24 12.29 11.96
CA GLU A 35 7.84 12.09 13.29
C GLU A 35 6.86 11.50 14.31
N GLU A 36 5.57 11.47 13.96
CA GLU A 36 4.49 11.02 14.82
C GLU A 36 4.51 9.49 14.97
N TYR A 37 4.56 9.01 16.21
CA TYR A 37 4.56 7.58 16.50
C TYR A 37 3.27 6.91 16.02
N PRO A 38 3.34 5.75 15.33
CA PRO A 38 2.16 5.12 14.76
C PRO A 38 1.27 4.51 15.84
N SER A 39 0.17 5.18 16.18
CA SER A 39 -0.81 4.68 17.15
C SER A 39 -1.76 3.66 16.50
N THR A 40 -2.10 2.59 17.23
CA THR A 40 -3.12 1.61 16.82
C THR A 40 -4.54 2.12 17.02
N ASP A 41 -4.75 2.95 18.05
CA ASP A 41 -6.10 3.25 18.54
C ASP A 41 -6.59 4.64 18.09
N GLU A 42 -5.69 5.58 17.84
CA GLU A 42 -6.06 6.93 17.40
C GLU A 42 -6.17 7.05 15.87
N GLN A 43 -7.09 7.91 15.43
CA GLN A 43 -7.25 8.25 14.01
C GLN A 43 -6.23 9.31 13.59
N GLN A 44 -5.06 8.87 13.13
CA GLN A 44 -3.99 9.75 12.63
C GLN A 44 -4.23 10.20 11.17
N ALA A 45 -3.45 11.18 10.71
CA ALA A 45 -3.69 11.87 9.44
C ALA A 45 -3.57 10.98 8.18
N VAL A 46 -2.91 9.81 8.27
CA VAL A 46 -2.85 8.86 7.16
C VAL A 46 -4.15 8.04 7.15
N ARG A 47 -5.11 8.49 6.33
CA ARG A 47 -6.40 7.82 6.12
C ARG A 47 -6.49 7.26 4.71
N LEU A 48 -6.74 5.96 4.62
CA LEU A 48 -7.06 5.28 3.36
C LEU A 48 -8.58 5.34 3.15
N ALA A 49 -9.04 6.23 2.28
CA ALA A 49 -10.45 6.27 1.87
C ALA A 49 -10.70 5.21 0.80
N VAL A 50 -10.89 3.95 1.21
CA VAL A 50 -11.23 2.84 0.30
C VAL A 50 -12.74 2.69 0.23
N ARG A 51 -13.32 2.89 -0.95
CA ARG A 51 -14.76 2.66 -1.18
C ARG A 51 -15.05 1.16 -1.07
N TYR A 52 -16.09 0.80 -0.30
CA TYR A 52 -16.53 -0.59 -0.19
C TYR A 52 -16.99 -1.10 -1.58
N PRO A 53 -16.37 -2.15 -2.14
CA PRO A 53 -16.70 -2.65 -3.46
C PRO A 53 -17.96 -3.52 -3.43
N ASP A 54 -18.85 -3.33 -4.40
CA ASP A 54 -20.05 -4.17 -4.57
C ASP A 54 -19.66 -5.49 -5.26
N ALA A 55 -19.36 -6.50 -4.45
CA ALA A 55 -18.88 -7.83 -4.87
C ALA A 55 -19.76 -8.58 -5.90
N SER A 56 -21.00 -8.13 -6.11
CA SER A 56 -21.94 -8.70 -7.07
C SER A 56 -21.86 -8.14 -8.49
N ARG A 57 -21.28 -6.94 -8.70
CA ARG A 57 -21.13 -6.30 -10.02
C ARG A 57 -19.67 -6.26 -10.50
N ASP A 58 -18.73 -6.05 -9.60
CA ASP A 58 -17.34 -5.71 -9.97
C ASP A 58 -16.32 -6.85 -9.77
N LEU A 59 -16.72 -8.01 -9.22
CA LEU A 59 -15.79 -9.12 -8.95
C LEU A 59 -16.20 -10.41 -9.67
N SER A 60 -15.41 -10.79 -10.66
CA SER A 60 -15.59 -12.03 -11.42
C SER A 60 -15.13 -13.28 -10.63
N ARG A 61 -15.91 -14.37 -10.73
CA ARG A 61 -15.87 -15.58 -9.87
C ARG A 61 -14.53 -16.34 -9.83
N TRP A 62 -13.72 -16.21 -10.87
CA TRP A 62 -12.45 -16.94 -11.09
C TRP A 62 -11.21 -16.05 -11.16
N LEU A 63 -11.41 -14.74 -11.24
CA LEU A 63 -10.34 -13.75 -11.37
C LEU A 63 -9.38 -13.67 -10.17
N PRO A 64 -9.76 -13.94 -8.90
CA PRO A 64 -8.81 -13.86 -7.79
C PRO A 64 -7.55 -14.70 -8.02
N LEU A 65 -7.68 -15.96 -8.43
CA LEU A 65 -6.55 -16.87 -8.66
C LEU A 65 -5.58 -16.36 -9.74
N VAL A 66 -6.14 -15.83 -10.83
CA VAL A 66 -5.37 -15.29 -11.96
C VAL A 66 -4.70 -13.97 -11.57
N LYS A 67 -5.37 -13.13 -10.78
CA LYS A 67 -4.82 -11.88 -10.26
C LYS A 67 -3.58 -12.10 -9.40
N TRP A 68 -3.56 -13.15 -8.58
CA TRP A 68 -2.38 -13.49 -7.77
C TRP A 68 -1.16 -13.80 -8.65
N LEU A 69 -1.34 -14.52 -9.76
CA LEU A 69 -0.27 -14.78 -10.73
C LEU A 69 0.21 -13.48 -11.41
N LEU A 70 -0.71 -12.62 -11.83
CA LEU A 70 -0.43 -11.31 -12.43
C LEU A 70 0.18 -10.29 -11.45
N ALA A 71 0.03 -10.51 -10.15
CA ALA A 71 0.67 -9.73 -9.10
C ALA A 71 2.12 -10.16 -8.85
N ILE A 72 2.56 -11.35 -9.26
CA ILE A 72 3.95 -11.82 -9.03
C ILE A 72 4.98 -10.86 -9.65
N PRO A 73 4.86 -10.41 -10.92
CA PRO A 73 5.80 -9.44 -11.48
C PRO A 73 5.87 -8.14 -10.67
N HIS A 74 4.73 -7.71 -10.13
CA HIS A 74 4.67 -6.53 -9.27
C HIS A 74 5.40 -6.74 -7.94
N LEU A 75 5.24 -7.91 -7.31
CA LEU A 75 5.93 -8.25 -6.07
C LEU A 75 7.44 -8.28 -6.24
N ILE A 76 7.95 -8.74 -7.38
CA ILE A 76 9.38 -8.76 -7.69
C ILE A 76 9.94 -7.33 -7.81
N VAL A 77 9.24 -6.42 -8.51
CA VAL A 77 9.74 -5.05 -8.62
C VAL A 77 9.59 -4.29 -7.29
N LEU A 78 8.49 -4.50 -6.57
CA LEU A 78 8.28 -3.89 -5.25
C LEU A 78 9.30 -4.38 -4.22
N SER A 79 9.75 -5.63 -4.28
CA SER A 79 10.78 -6.13 -3.36
C SER A 79 12.13 -5.44 -3.60
N VAL A 80 12.52 -5.26 -4.86
CA VAL A 80 13.73 -4.49 -5.23
C VAL A 80 13.61 -3.03 -4.76
N LEU A 81 12.46 -2.39 -5.00
CA LEU A 81 12.22 -1.01 -4.55
C LEU A 81 12.18 -0.89 -3.02
N SER A 82 11.69 -1.91 -2.32
CA SER A 82 11.67 -1.94 -0.86
C SER A 82 13.08 -2.08 -0.30
N ALA A 83 13.93 -2.90 -0.92
CA ALA A 83 15.35 -2.98 -0.58
C ALA A 83 16.06 -1.64 -0.82
N ALA A 84 15.81 -0.98 -1.96
CA ALA A 84 16.31 0.36 -2.23
C ALA A 84 15.82 1.39 -1.19
N SER A 85 14.55 1.27 -0.76
CA SER A 85 13.98 2.13 0.28
C SER A 85 14.72 2.02 1.61
N ILE A 86 15.16 0.83 2.01
CA ILE A 86 15.93 0.66 3.25
C ILE A 86 17.24 1.46 3.17
N VAL A 87 17.94 1.39 2.04
CA VAL A 87 19.18 2.13 1.80
C VAL A 87 18.92 3.65 1.80
N THR A 88 17.86 4.11 1.13
CA THR A 88 17.54 5.54 1.07
C THR A 88 17.08 6.11 2.41
N VAL A 89 16.48 5.33 3.31
CA VAL A 89 16.17 5.77 4.68
C VAL A 89 17.44 6.08 5.45
N VAL A 90 18.43 5.19 5.38
CA VAL A 90 19.73 5.40 6.04
C VAL A 90 20.39 6.67 5.49
N LEU A 91 20.40 6.84 4.16
CA LEU A 91 20.91 8.07 3.52
C LEU A 91 20.12 9.31 3.95
N SER A 92 18.79 9.22 4.07
CA SER A 92 17.93 10.32 4.52
C SER A 92 18.23 10.71 5.96
N TRP A 93 18.45 9.72 6.83
CA TRP A 93 18.83 9.96 8.22
C TRP A 93 20.14 10.76 8.31
N PHE A 94 21.18 10.33 7.58
CA PHE A 94 22.43 11.10 7.49
C PHE A 94 22.21 12.50 6.92
N ALA A 95 21.41 12.63 5.85
CA ALA A 95 21.11 13.91 5.23
C ALA A 95 20.40 14.87 6.19
N VAL A 96 19.47 14.39 7.01
CA VAL A 96 18.77 15.17 8.04
C VAL A 96 19.73 15.57 9.16
N VAL A 97 20.62 14.68 9.62
CA VAL A 97 21.60 15.01 10.66
C VAL A 97 22.59 16.08 10.17
N CYS A 98 23.07 15.99 8.92
CA CYS A 98 24.02 16.94 8.36
C CYS A 98 23.39 18.27 7.90
N THR A 99 22.19 18.21 7.30
CA THR A 99 21.56 19.36 6.61
C THR A 99 20.38 19.95 7.39
N GLY A 100 19.87 19.23 8.39
CA GLY A 100 18.64 19.57 9.12
C GLY A 100 17.37 19.49 8.25
N ARG A 101 17.46 18.95 7.03
CA ARG A 101 16.36 18.93 6.06
C ARG A 101 16.27 17.56 5.38
N TYR A 102 15.04 17.08 5.23
CA TYR A 102 14.77 15.84 4.51
C TYR A 102 14.85 16.08 2.98
N PRO A 103 15.66 15.30 2.24
CA PRO A 103 15.79 15.48 0.79
C PRO A 103 14.48 15.14 0.06
N ARG A 104 13.94 16.11 -0.70
CA ARG A 104 12.66 15.94 -1.41
C ARG A 104 12.65 14.78 -2.41
N SER A 105 13.77 14.49 -3.07
CA SER A 105 13.87 13.38 -4.01
C SER A 105 13.63 12.01 -3.36
N LEU A 106 14.13 11.80 -2.14
CA LEU A 106 13.91 10.56 -1.39
C LEU A 106 12.47 10.50 -0.86
N PHE A 107 11.89 11.65 -0.48
CA PHE A 107 10.49 11.74 -0.08
C PHE A 107 9.57 11.29 -1.21
N ASP A 108 9.74 11.85 -2.40
CA ASP A 108 8.94 11.53 -3.58
C ASP A 108 9.09 10.06 -3.99
N PHE A 109 10.30 9.51 -3.84
CA PHE A 109 10.55 8.09 -4.04
C PHE A 109 9.75 7.20 -3.07
N HIS A 110 9.85 7.45 -1.76
CA HIS A 110 9.13 6.68 -0.74
C HIS A 110 7.60 6.76 -0.93
N VAL A 111 7.08 7.96 -1.21
CA VAL A 111 5.66 8.16 -1.52
C VAL A 111 5.25 7.40 -2.78
N GLY A 112 6.07 7.43 -3.83
CA GLY A 112 5.82 6.70 -5.07
C GLY A 112 5.74 5.18 -4.86
N VAL A 113 6.67 4.62 -4.08
CA VAL A 113 6.69 3.19 -3.71
C VAL A 113 5.44 2.82 -2.93
N LEU A 114 5.08 3.60 -1.90
CA LEU A 114 3.86 3.38 -1.11
C LEU A 114 2.60 3.43 -1.98
N ARG A 115 2.47 4.42 -2.86
CA ARG A 115 1.31 4.54 -3.77
C ARG A 115 1.22 3.35 -4.73
N TRP A 116 2.34 2.83 -5.21
CA TRP A 116 2.31 1.65 -6.06
C TRP A 116 1.97 0.39 -5.27
N HIS A 117 2.51 0.24 -4.07
CA HIS A 117 2.17 -0.86 -3.15
C HIS A 117 0.67 -0.91 -2.86
N TYR A 118 0.04 0.23 -2.53
CA TYR A 118 -1.41 0.28 -2.29
C TYR A 118 -2.25 -0.02 -3.53
N ARG A 119 -1.80 0.34 -4.74
CA ARG A 119 -2.45 -0.04 -6.00
C ARG A 119 -2.44 -1.56 -6.19
N VAL A 120 -1.30 -2.21 -5.93
CA VAL A 120 -1.16 -3.67 -6.05
C VAL A 120 -2.03 -4.38 -5.01
N ILE A 121 -2.06 -3.89 -3.76
CA ILE A 121 -2.90 -4.45 -2.71
C ILE A 121 -4.40 -4.26 -3.04
N ALA A 122 -4.79 -3.09 -3.52
CA ALA A 122 -6.16 -2.82 -3.94
C ALA A 122 -6.65 -3.79 -5.03
N TYR A 123 -5.77 -4.11 -6.00
CA TYR A 123 -6.05 -5.04 -7.10
C TYR A 123 -6.04 -6.52 -6.67
N ALA A 124 -4.96 -6.96 -6.00
CA ALA A 124 -4.69 -8.37 -5.75
C ALA A 124 -5.27 -8.91 -4.43
N PHE A 125 -5.31 -8.06 -3.38
CA PHE A 125 -5.62 -8.48 -2.01
C PHE A 125 -7.01 -8.04 -1.55
N LEU A 126 -7.32 -6.76 -1.73
CA LEU A 126 -8.64 -6.20 -1.43
C LEU A 126 -9.66 -6.51 -2.54
N LEU A 127 -9.19 -6.82 -3.76
CA LEU A 127 -10.01 -7.03 -4.96
C LEU A 127 -11.08 -5.94 -5.16
N VAL A 128 -10.72 -4.69 -4.88
CA VAL A 128 -11.63 -3.54 -5.01
C VAL A 128 -11.81 -3.13 -6.47
N THR A 129 -10.81 -3.41 -7.32
CA THR A 129 -10.86 -3.13 -8.75
C THR A 129 -10.34 -4.30 -9.58
N ASP A 130 -10.91 -4.48 -10.77
CA ASP A 130 -10.45 -5.40 -11.82
C ASP A 130 -9.42 -4.74 -12.77
N ASP A 131 -9.17 -3.43 -12.64
CA ASP A 131 -8.19 -2.73 -13.48
C ASP A 131 -6.75 -3.05 -13.08
N TYR A 132 -5.96 -3.50 -14.06
CA TYR A 132 -4.55 -3.83 -13.86
C TYR A 132 -3.71 -2.58 -13.57
N PRO A 133 -2.99 -2.51 -12.44
CA PRO A 133 -2.24 -1.32 -12.08
C PRO A 133 -1.03 -1.12 -13.01
N PRO A 134 -0.76 0.12 -13.47
CA PRO A 134 0.44 0.39 -14.26
C PRO A 134 1.71 0.32 -13.40
N PHE A 135 2.81 -0.15 -13.98
CA PHE A 135 4.16 -0.14 -13.39
C PHE A 135 4.74 1.28 -13.32
N ARG A 136 4.15 2.15 -12.49
CA ARG A 136 4.56 3.56 -12.36
C ARG A 136 4.50 4.01 -10.92
N LEU A 137 5.54 4.72 -10.49
CA LEU A 137 5.62 5.34 -9.16
C LEU A 137 4.69 6.56 -9.04
N ALA A 138 4.47 7.28 -10.15
CA ALA A 138 3.51 8.39 -10.25
C ALA A 138 2.10 7.92 -10.67
N ALA A 139 1.11 8.80 -10.48
CA ALA A 139 -0.27 8.64 -10.95
C ALA A 139 -0.36 8.95 -12.46
#